data_AF-A0A179EYG5-F1
#
_entry.id   AF-A0A179EYG5-F1
#
_cell.length_a   1.000
_cell.length_b   1.000
_cell.length_c   1.000
_cell.angle_alpha   90.00
_cell.angle_beta   90.00
_cell.angle_gamma   90.00
#
_symmetry.space_group_name_H-M   'P 1'
#
loop_
_entity.id
_entity.type
_entity.pdbx_description
1 polymer ?
#
loop_
_entity_poly.entity_id
_entity_poly.type
_entity_poly.pdbx_seq_one_letter_code
_entity_poly.pdbx_strand_id
1 'polypeptide(L)'
;MPEDEAYIAFRKIRSIRSISSHGPIDALRSFAPDLGLPALPWTAVAEDEVVSALVSQYFATDYLYVYPPIPRSKFLLEMKAGDPGTATCCSPLLVNAICAHQCTLSPKAHLGAVPRGDMAERFLVESNRLLQNESSKGSLASCQGVCLIHAAMATRDQLKVVLDVEVDSFKSESEAVTKTAGAGQGLDECRMCAES
;
A
#
# COMPACT_ATOMS: atom_id res chain seq x y z
N MET A 1 -6.92 -6.39 29.23
CA MET A 1 -6.73 -5.00 28.78
C MET A 1 -7.90 -4.67 27.86
N PRO A 2 -8.70 -3.62 28.14
CA PRO A 2 -9.81 -3.27 27.27
C PRO A 2 -9.25 -2.75 25.95
N GLU A 3 -9.79 -3.24 24.84
CA GLU A 3 -9.45 -2.74 23.51
C GLU A 3 -9.87 -1.27 23.42
N ASP A 4 -8.91 -0.37 23.20
CA ASP A 4 -9.14 1.06 23.10
C ASP A 4 -10.21 1.34 22.03
N GLU A 5 -11.25 2.09 22.41
CA GLU A 5 -12.32 2.50 21.49
C GLU A 5 -11.78 3.21 20.25
N ALA A 6 -10.61 3.84 20.36
CA ALA A 6 -9.87 4.40 19.24
C ALA A 6 -9.48 3.32 18.21
N TYR A 7 -8.98 2.17 18.65
CA TYR A 7 -8.60 1.06 17.77
C TYR A 7 -9.81 0.45 17.04
N ILE A 8 -10.94 0.31 17.74
CA ILE A 8 -12.20 -0.14 17.14
C ILE A 8 -12.77 0.91 16.19
N ALA A 9 -12.66 2.20 16.50
CA ALA A 9 -13.05 3.29 15.62
C ALA A 9 -12.19 3.32 14.35
N PHE A 10 -10.87 3.16 14.47
CA PHE A 10 -9.97 3.06 13.31
C PHE A 10 -10.29 1.85 12.44
N ARG A 11 -10.57 0.68 13.04
CA ARG A 11 -10.98 -0.53 12.31
C ARG A 11 -12.34 -0.36 11.64
N LYS A 12 -13.31 0.33 12.27
CA LYS A 12 -14.62 0.65 11.67
C LYS A 12 -14.50 1.64 10.53
N ILE A 13 -13.68 2.68 10.66
CA ILE A 13 -13.40 3.65 9.57
C ILE A 13 -12.74 2.96 8.37
N ARG A 14 -11.89 1.96 8.60
CA ARG A 14 -11.33 1.12 7.53
C ARG A 14 -12.33 0.11 6.96
N SER A 15 -13.17 -0.51 7.80
CA SER A 15 -14.16 -1.54 7.40
C SER A 15 -15.33 -0.98 6.58
N ILE A 16 -15.75 0.26 6.84
CA ILE A 16 -16.80 0.94 6.05
C ILE A 16 -16.35 1.16 4.58
N ARG A 17 -15.07 0.97 4.25
CA ARG A 17 -14.54 1.06 2.87
C ARG A 17 -14.94 -0.09 1.96
N SER A 18 -15.81 -1.00 2.39
CA SER A 18 -16.37 -2.07 1.55
C SER A 18 -17.52 -1.61 0.64
N ILE A 19 -18.03 -0.37 0.72
CA ILE A 19 -19.13 0.08 -0.16
C ILE A 19 -18.84 1.48 -0.71
N SER A 20 -18.04 1.54 -1.78
CA SER A 20 -18.25 2.40 -2.95
C SER A 20 -16.99 2.39 -3.80
N SER A 21 -17.13 2.07 -5.08
CA SER A 21 -16.03 1.84 -6.02
C SER A 21 -15.14 3.05 -6.32
N HIS A 22 -15.46 4.27 -5.85
CA HIS A 22 -14.54 5.41 -5.82
C HIS A 22 -14.93 6.38 -4.70
N GLY A 23 -14.21 6.35 -3.58
CA GLY A 23 -14.37 7.35 -2.53
C GLY A 23 -13.76 8.71 -2.90
N PRO A 24 -14.22 9.82 -2.30
CA PRO A 24 -13.71 11.18 -2.58
C PRO A 24 -12.20 11.33 -2.33
N ILE A 25 -11.61 10.50 -1.46
CA ILE A 25 -10.16 10.51 -1.16
C ILE A 25 -9.34 9.95 -2.34
N ASP A 26 -9.83 8.94 -3.05
CA ASP A 26 -9.13 8.39 -4.22
C ASP A 26 -9.18 9.33 -5.42
N ALA A 27 -10.28 10.09 -5.55
CA ALA A 27 -10.38 11.18 -6.50
C ALA A 27 -9.32 12.26 -6.19
N LEU A 28 -9.22 12.72 -4.94
CA LEU A 28 -8.18 13.69 -4.54
C LEU A 28 -6.75 13.20 -4.81
N ARG A 29 -6.48 11.90 -4.60
CA ARG A 29 -5.20 11.28 -4.93
C ARG A 29 -4.90 11.31 -6.44
N SER A 30 -5.92 11.20 -7.28
CA SER A 30 -5.78 11.27 -8.74
C SER A 30 -5.56 12.68 -9.30
N PHE A 31 -5.88 13.72 -8.52
CA PHE A 31 -5.72 15.13 -8.90
C PHE A 31 -4.50 15.81 -8.25
N ALA A 32 -3.64 15.06 -7.56
CA ALA A 32 -2.41 15.63 -7.00
C ALA A 32 -1.56 16.22 -8.15
N PRO A 33 -1.28 17.54 -8.14
CA PRO A 33 -0.48 18.14 -9.20
C PRO A 33 0.91 17.56 -9.16
N ASP A 34 1.48 17.25 -10.33
CA ASP A 34 2.87 16.84 -10.43
C ASP A 34 3.77 17.99 -9.96
N LEU A 35 4.60 17.70 -8.95
CA LEU A 35 5.48 18.67 -8.31
C LEU A 35 6.84 18.78 -9.01
N GLY A 36 7.13 17.93 -10.01
CA GLY A 36 8.39 17.88 -10.74
C GLY A 36 9.58 17.63 -9.82
N LEU A 37 9.47 16.60 -8.97
CA LEU A 37 10.49 16.27 -7.97
C LEU A 37 11.50 15.27 -8.52
N PRO A 38 12.81 15.50 -8.35
CA PRO A 38 13.82 14.56 -8.83
C PRO A 38 13.88 13.32 -7.93
N ALA A 39 14.08 12.14 -8.52
CA ALA A 39 14.33 10.90 -7.80
C ALA A 39 15.74 10.88 -7.24
N LEU A 40 16.75 11.18 -8.08
CA LEU A 40 18.13 11.31 -7.62
C LEU A 40 18.36 12.69 -6.97
N PRO A 41 19.18 12.76 -5.91
CA PRO A 41 19.95 11.68 -5.28
C PRO A 41 19.19 10.93 -4.17
N TRP A 42 17.90 11.18 -4.00
CA TRP A 42 17.10 10.64 -2.89
C TRP A 42 16.84 9.14 -3.00
N THR A 43 16.70 8.63 -4.21
CA THR A 43 16.49 7.21 -4.49
C THR A 43 16.89 6.85 -5.91
N ALA A 44 17.32 5.61 -6.10
CA ALA A 44 17.54 4.99 -7.41
C ALA A 44 16.50 3.90 -7.72
N VAL A 45 15.48 3.74 -6.87
CA VAL A 45 14.46 2.67 -6.99
C VAL A 45 13.53 2.90 -8.18
N ALA A 46 13.27 4.16 -8.53
CA ALA A 46 12.39 4.55 -9.62
C ALA A 46 12.80 5.90 -10.22
N GLU A 47 12.21 6.24 -11.36
CA GLU A 47 12.41 7.50 -12.08
C GLU A 47 11.66 8.68 -11.44
N ASP A 48 12.01 9.89 -11.85
CA ASP A 48 11.51 11.16 -11.32
C ASP A 48 9.98 11.23 -11.34
N GLU A 49 9.35 10.78 -12.43
CA GLU A 49 7.90 10.82 -12.61
C GLU A 49 7.18 9.96 -11.57
N VAL A 50 7.74 8.79 -11.27
CA VAL A 50 7.18 7.86 -10.28
C VAL A 50 7.32 8.44 -8.88
N VAL A 51 8.52 8.91 -8.53
CA VAL A 51 8.80 9.48 -7.21
C VAL A 51 7.98 10.75 -6.98
N SER A 52 7.97 11.65 -7.97
CA SER A 52 7.18 12.88 -7.93
C SER A 52 5.70 12.60 -7.74
N ALA A 53 5.13 11.64 -8.48
CA ALA A 53 3.73 11.27 -8.34
C ALA A 53 3.40 10.73 -6.93
N LEU A 54 4.23 9.84 -6.37
CA LEU A 54 4.00 9.27 -5.04
C LEU A 54 4.13 10.31 -3.94
N VAL A 55 5.15 11.17 -3.98
CA VAL A 55 5.33 12.25 -3.01
C VAL A 55 4.20 13.28 -3.11
N SER A 56 3.77 13.60 -4.33
CA SER A 56 2.61 14.48 -4.54
C SER A 56 1.34 13.90 -3.94
N GLN A 57 1.10 12.60 -4.10
CA GLN A 57 -0.02 11.89 -3.48
C GLN A 57 0.04 11.92 -1.95
N TYR A 58 1.24 11.77 -1.38
CA TYR A 58 1.44 11.85 0.06
C TYR A 58 0.98 13.21 0.63
N PHE A 59 1.40 14.30 0.00
CA PHE A 59 1.04 15.65 0.47
C PHE A 59 -0.34 16.13 0.02
N ALA A 60 -0.97 15.47 -0.97
CA ALA A 60 -2.35 15.75 -1.37
C ALA A 60 -3.38 15.07 -0.45
N THR A 61 -2.97 14.04 0.29
CA THR A 61 -3.84 13.36 1.23
C THR A 61 -3.65 13.99 2.62
N ASP A 62 -4.70 14.55 3.20
CA ASP A 62 -4.68 15.11 4.56
C ASP A 62 -4.52 14.00 5.61
N TYR A 63 -3.31 13.44 5.74
CA TYR A 63 -2.95 12.46 6.79
C TYR A 63 -2.76 13.10 8.17
N LEU A 64 -3.32 14.29 8.40
CA LEU A 64 -2.91 15.25 9.42
C LEU A 64 -2.96 14.77 10.88
N TYR A 65 -3.42 13.54 11.16
CA TYR A 65 -3.53 13.02 12.52
C TYR A 65 -3.06 11.57 12.72
N VAL A 66 -2.63 10.85 11.68
CA VAL A 66 -2.25 9.42 11.80
C VAL A 66 -0.73 9.22 11.82
N TYR A 67 0.02 10.05 11.10
CA TYR A 67 1.47 9.96 11.00
C TYR A 67 2.14 11.26 11.46
N PRO A 68 3.40 11.21 11.92
CA PRO A 68 4.11 12.43 12.31
C PRO A 68 4.09 13.47 11.18
N PRO A 69 3.74 14.73 11.48
CA PRO A 69 3.62 15.76 10.45
C PRO A 69 4.98 16.04 9.81
N ILE A 70 5.01 16.03 8.47
CA ILE A 70 6.18 16.40 7.67
C ILE A 70 5.97 17.83 7.14
N PRO A 71 6.88 18.79 7.39
CA PRO A 71 6.73 20.16 6.90
C PRO A 71 6.77 20.22 5.36
N ARG A 72 5.60 20.21 4.70
CA ARG A 72 5.45 20.14 3.23
C ARG A 72 6.37 21.11 2.50
N SER A 73 6.27 22.41 2.79
CA SER A 73 7.01 23.44 2.05
C SER A 73 8.52 23.25 2.13
N LYS A 74 9.03 22.92 3.32
CA LYS A 74 10.47 22.71 3.54
C LYS A 74 10.95 21.40 2.94
N PHE A 75 10.18 20.32 3.09
CA PHE A 75 10.49 19.03 2.48
C PHE A 75 10.61 19.17 0.95
N LEU A 76 9.62 19.80 0.30
CA LEU A 76 9.60 19.96 -1.16
C LEU A 76 10.73 20.87 -1.65
N LEU A 77 11.08 21.91 -0.88
CA LEU A 77 12.22 22.77 -1.18
C LEU A 77 13.54 21.98 -1.15
N GLU A 78 13.78 21.25 -0.06
CA GLU A 78 15.01 20.45 0.09
C GLU A 78 15.07 19.33 -0.95
N MET A 79 13.95 18.66 -1.25
CA MET A 79 13.89 17.62 -2.27
C MET A 79 14.27 18.16 -3.66
N LYS A 80 13.78 19.35 -4.02
CA LYS A 80 14.14 20.01 -5.28
C LYS A 80 15.60 20.47 -5.32
N ALA A 81 16.16 20.86 -4.17
CA ALA A 81 17.57 21.26 -4.08
C ALA A 81 18.52 20.07 -4.32
N GLY A 82 18.09 18.85 -4.03
CA GLY A 82 18.84 17.64 -4.38
C GLY A 82 20.15 17.47 -3.60
N ASP A 83 20.21 17.97 -2.37
CA ASP A 83 21.40 17.86 -1.50
C ASP A 83 21.06 17.19 -0.15
N PRO A 84 21.21 15.86 -0.05
CA PRO A 84 20.97 15.12 1.19
C PRO A 84 21.92 15.49 2.33
N GLY A 85 23.09 16.07 2.04
CA GLY A 85 24.12 16.37 3.06
C GLY A 85 23.76 17.59 3.92
N THR A 86 22.93 18.49 3.39
CA THR A 86 22.51 19.73 4.07
C THR A 86 21.03 19.74 4.46
N ALA A 87 20.23 18.82 3.91
CA ALA A 87 18.82 18.71 4.19
C ALA A 87 18.52 18.28 5.64
N THR A 88 17.43 18.81 6.20
CA THR A 88 17.04 18.58 7.60
C THR A 88 15.63 18.03 7.77
N CYS A 89 14.80 18.16 6.73
CA CYS A 89 13.42 17.68 6.67
C CYS A 89 13.19 16.68 5.53
N CYS A 90 14.04 16.66 4.51
CA CYS A 90 14.08 15.67 3.46
C CYS A 90 15.31 14.77 3.65
N SER A 91 15.13 13.47 3.53
CA SER A 91 16.23 12.51 3.56
C SER A 91 15.93 11.37 2.60
N PRO A 92 16.96 10.67 2.08
CA PRO A 92 16.75 9.48 1.27
C PRO A 92 15.84 8.47 1.96
N LEU A 93 16.04 8.24 3.26
CA LEU A 93 15.23 7.32 4.06
C LEU A 93 13.76 7.73 4.05
N LEU A 94 13.47 9.01 4.32
CA LEU A 94 12.10 9.51 4.37
C LEU A 94 11.42 9.48 3.00
N VAL A 95 12.13 9.83 1.92
CA VAL A 95 11.59 9.76 0.55
C VAL A 95 11.20 8.34 0.18
N ASN A 96 12.09 7.36 0.42
CA ASN A 96 11.80 5.95 0.14
C ASN A 96 10.64 5.43 1.01
N ALA A 97 10.56 5.83 2.28
CA ALA A 97 9.49 5.42 3.18
C ALA A 97 8.12 6.00 2.75
N ILE A 98 8.07 7.26 2.31
CA ILE A 98 6.87 7.87 1.72
C ILE A 98 6.43 7.08 0.49
N CYS A 99 7.36 6.78 -0.42
CA CYS A 99 7.07 6.06 -1.65
C CYS A 99 6.54 4.64 -1.37
N ALA A 100 7.19 3.89 -0.46
CA ALA A 100 6.73 2.59 0.00
C ALA A 100 5.29 2.66 0.53
N HIS A 101 5.01 3.63 1.40
CA HIS A 101 3.69 3.78 2.01
C HIS A 101 2.61 4.15 0.98
N GLN A 102 2.89 5.05 0.04
CA GLN A 102 1.94 5.40 -1.01
C GLN A 102 1.71 4.27 -2.02
N CYS A 103 2.72 3.43 -2.26
CA CYS A 103 2.54 2.22 -3.06
C CYS A 103 1.50 1.26 -2.46
N THR A 104 1.46 1.11 -1.13
CA THR A 104 0.53 0.18 -0.44
C THR A 104 -0.88 0.71 -0.24
N LEU A 105 -1.11 2.03 -0.37
CA LEU A 105 -2.42 2.64 -0.10
C LEU A 105 -3.32 2.85 -1.33
N SER A 106 -2.81 2.63 -2.54
CA SER A 106 -3.57 2.79 -3.77
C SER A 106 -4.31 1.50 -4.12
N PRO A 107 -5.60 1.57 -4.51
CA PRO A 107 -6.34 0.40 -5.01
C PRO A 107 -5.89 -0.01 -6.42
N LYS A 108 -5.18 0.86 -7.16
CA LYS A 108 -4.61 0.50 -8.47
C LYS A 108 -3.54 -0.57 -8.31
N ALA A 109 -3.60 -1.62 -9.13
CA ALA A 109 -2.65 -2.73 -9.08
C ALA A 109 -1.24 -2.38 -9.59
N HIS A 110 -1.11 -1.38 -10.46
CA HIS A 110 0.15 -1.07 -11.17
C HIS A 110 0.53 0.42 -11.05
N LEU A 111 1.83 0.68 -11.15
CA LEU A 111 2.42 2.00 -11.35
C LEU A 111 3.28 1.94 -12.62
N GLY A 112 2.74 2.47 -13.71
CA GLY A 112 3.27 2.20 -15.05
C GLY A 112 3.16 0.71 -15.38
N ALA A 113 4.28 0.09 -15.77
CA ALA A 113 4.36 -1.34 -16.07
C ALA A 113 4.66 -2.23 -14.85
N VAL A 114 4.95 -1.66 -13.67
CA VAL A 114 5.38 -2.42 -12.50
C VAL A 114 4.20 -2.62 -11.54
N PRO A 115 3.98 -3.84 -11.01
CA PRO A 115 3.03 -4.05 -9.93
C PRO A 115 3.36 -3.17 -8.72
N ARG A 116 2.35 -2.49 -8.16
CA ARG A 116 2.56 -1.60 -7.01
C ARG A 116 3.07 -2.34 -5.77
N GLY A 117 2.72 -3.61 -5.60
CA GLY A 117 3.25 -4.47 -4.54
C GLY A 117 4.77 -4.63 -4.63
N ASP A 118 5.28 -4.96 -5.83
CA ASP A 118 6.73 -5.09 -6.06
C ASP A 118 7.45 -3.76 -5.85
N MET A 119 6.83 -2.65 -6.27
CA MET A 119 7.40 -1.33 -6.08
C MET A 119 7.44 -0.93 -4.60
N ALA A 120 6.38 -1.23 -3.84
CA ALA A 120 6.36 -1.05 -2.40
C ALA A 120 7.50 -1.84 -1.73
N GLU A 121 7.72 -3.09 -2.14
CA GLU A 121 8.80 -3.93 -1.62
C GLU A 121 10.17 -3.32 -1.88
N ARG A 122 10.44 -2.87 -3.11
CA ARG A 122 11.72 -2.24 -3.48
C ARG A 122 12.00 -1.00 -2.65
N PHE A 123 11.00 -0.13 -2.48
CA PHE A 123 11.13 1.05 -1.62
C PHE A 123 11.32 0.70 -0.14
N LEU A 124 10.66 -0.35 0.36
CA LEU A 124 10.84 -0.83 1.72
C LEU A 124 12.25 -1.38 1.96
N VAL A 125 12.76 -2.19 1.02
CA VAL A 125 14.13 -2.73 1.08
C VAL A 125 15.14 -1.58 1.14
N GLU A 126 14.99 -0.58 0.26
CA GLU A 126 15.90 0.57 0.25
C GLU A 126 15.78 1.41 1.52
N SER A 127 14.56 1.64 2.02
CA SER A 127 14.34 2.37 3.28
C SER A 127 15.02 1.68 4.46
N ASN A 128 14.90 0.36 4.56
CA ASN A 128 15.55 -0.43 5.61
C ASN A 128 17.08 -0.41 5.48
N ARG A 129 17.61 -0.49 4.26
CA ARG A 129 19.06 -0.37 3.99
C ARG A 129 19.59 1.00 4.44
N LEU A 130 18.84 2.07 4.15
CA LEU A 130 19.19 3.43 4.57
C LEU A 130 19.13 3.61 6.09
N LEU A 131 18.11 3.03 6.74
CA LEU A 131 17.97 3.05 8.21
C LEU A 131 19.14 2.35 8.92
N GLN A 132 19.59 1.21 8.38
CA GLN A 132 20.73 0.48 8.94
C GLN A 132 22.06 1.25 8.80
N ASN A 133 22.16 2.12 7.80
CA ASN A 133 23.35 2.93 7.54
C ASN A 133 23.29 4.32 8.18
N GLU A 134 22.21 4.63 8.91
CA GLU A 134 22.07 5.93 9.55
C GLU A 134 23.08 6.11 10.69
N SER A 135 23.59 7.34 10.84
CA SER A 135 24.45 7.68 11.98
C SER A 135 23.72 7.48 13.31
N SER A 136 24.46 7.25 14.39
CA SER A 136 23.90 7.07 15.74
C SER A 136 23.09 8.28 16.26
N LYS A 137 23.21 9.43 15.60
CA LYS A 137 22.39 10.62 15.86
C LYS A 137 21.20 10.61 14.90
N GLY A 138 20.15 9.88 15.27
CA GLY A 138 18.91 9.83 14.49
C GLY A 138 18.35 11.25 14.25
N SER A 139 17.93 11.53 13.01
CA SER A 139 17.30 12.81 12.66
C SER A 139 15.77 12.77 12.82
N LEU A 140 15.11 13.93 12.87
CA LEU A 140 13.64 13.98 12.85
C LEU A 140 13.07 13.32 11.59
N ALA A 141 13.70 13.53 10.44
CA ALA A 141 13.32 12.90 9.17
C ALA A 141 13.39 11.36 9.25
N SER A 142 14.32 10.85 10.05
CA SER A 142 14.49 9.42 10.25
C SER A 142 13.42 8.82 11.14
N CYS A 143 13.05 9.50 12.23
CA CYS A 143 11.90 9.10 13.05
C CYS A 143 10.61 9.07 12.20
N GLN A 144 10.39 10.10 11.38
CA GLN A 144 9.25 10.16 10.46
C GLN A 144 9.29 8.99 9.46
N GLY A 145 10.47 8.68 8.92
CA GLY A 145 10.65 7.59 7.99
C GLY A 145 10.39 6.22 8.61
N VAL A 146 10.87 5.96 9.84
CA VAL A 146 10.58 4.73 10.59
C VAL A 146 9.07 4.55 10.78
N CYS A 147 8.34 5.61 11.17
CA CYS A 147 6.89 5.54 11.29
C CYS A 147 6.21 5.12 9.97
N LEU A 148 6.66 5.66 8.84
CA LEU A 148 6.10 5.33 7.52
C LEU A 148 6.50 3.93 7.04
N ILE A 149 7.70 3.44 7.38
CA ILE A 149 8.13 2.05 7.13
C ILE A 149 7.17 1.09 7.85
N HIS A 150 6.92 1.32 9.14
CA HIS A 150 5.97 0.50 9.90
C HIS A 150 4.55 0.55 9.33
N ALA A 151 4.09 1.73 8.92
CA ALA A 151 2.78 1.90 8.29
C ALA A 151 2.65 1.13 6.96
N ALA A 152 3.69 1.15 6.13
CA ALA A 152 3.74 0.43 4.88
C ALA A 152 3.73 -1.09 5.11
N MET A 153 4.52 -1.60 6.05
CA MET A 153 4.53 -3.03 6.41
C MET A 153 3.17 -3.50 6.93
N ALA A 154 2.57 -2.76 7.87
CA ALA A 154 1.26 -3.12 8.43
C ALA A 154 0.15 -3.15 7.37
N THR A 155 0.22 -2.27 6.36
CA THR A 155 -0.76 -2.25 5.26
C THR A 155 -0.53 -3.41 4.29
N ARG A 156 0.74 -3.76 4.01
CA ARG A 156 1.11 -4.91 3.18
C ARG A 156 0.64 -6.23 3.79
N ASP A 157 0.80 -6.40 5.11
CA ASP A 157 0.38 -7.62 5.79
C ASP A 157 -1.15 -7.77 5.79
N GLN A 158 -1.90 -6.67 5.86
CA GLN A 158 -3.36 -6.67 5.68
C GLN A 158 -3.78 -7.04 4.25
N LEU A 159 -3.04 -6.58 3.23
CA LEU A 159 -3.31 -6.95 1.83
C LEU A 159 -3.05 -8.43 1.57
N LYS A 160 -1.99 -9.01 2.17
CA LYS A 160 -1.73 -10.46 2.08
C LYS A 160 -2.88 -11.26 2.70
N VAL A 161 -3.34 -10.88 3.89
CA VAL A 161 -4.48 -11.55 4.54
C VAL A 161 -5.75 -11.46 3.70
N VAL A 162 -6.04 -10.31 3.07
CA VAL A 162 -7.23 -10.18 2.22
C VAL A 162 -7.12 -11.05 0.97
N LEU A 163 -5.98 -11.03 0.28
CA LEU A 163 -5.76 -11.84 -0.92
C LEU A 163 -5.79 -13.35 -0.61
N ASP A 164 -5.23 -13.76 0.52
CA ASP A 164 -5.26 -15.17 0.96
C ASP A 164 -6.71 -15.61 1.26
N VAL A 165 -7.50 -14.76 1.92
CA VAL A 165 -8.93 -15.01 2.16
C VAL A 165 -9.72 -15.07 0.84
N GLU A 166 -9.42 -14.22 -0.13
CA GLU A 166 -10.09 -14.21 -1.42
C GLU A 166 -9.74 -15.47 -2.23
N VAL A 167 -8.47 -15.87 -2.25
CA VAL A 167 -8.00 -17.12 -2.89
C VAL A 167 -8.65 -18.35 -2.24
N ASP A 168 -8.77 -18.37 -0.92
CA ASP A 168 -9.43 -19.47 -0.20
C ASP A 168 -10.94 -19.50 -0.46
N SER A 169 -11.58 -18.33 -0.59
CA SER A 169 -12.99 -18.21 -0.99
C SER A 169 -13.21 -18.75 -2.40
N PHE A 170 -12.35 -18.38 -3.37
CA PHE A 170 -12.43 -18.87 -4.75
C PHE A 170 -12.19 -20.39 -4.85
N LYS A 171 -11.26 -20.93 -4.05
CA LYS A 171 -11.06 -22.39 -3.96
C LYS A 171 -12.28 -23.09 -3.37
N SER A 172 -12.89 -22.53 -2.32
CA SER A 172 -14.08 -23.09 -1.69
C SER A 172 -15.29 -23.11 -2.66
N GLU A 173 -15.50 -22.03 -3.42
CA GLU A 173 -16.54 -21.98 -4.46
C GLU A 173 -16.27 -22.97 -5.59
N SER A 174 -15.02 -23.07 -6.07
CA SER A 174 -14.66 -24.04 -7.10
C SER A 174 -14.91 -25.47 -6.66
N GLU A 175 -14.61 -25.84 -5.41
CA GLU A 175 -14.85 -27.19 -4.90
C GLU A 175 -16.34 -27.52 -4.71
N ALA A 176 -17.15 -26.51 -4.35
CA ALA A 176 -18.60 -26.65 -4.23
C ALA A 176 -19.29 -26.89 -5.60
N VAL A 177 -18.80 -26.23 -6.66
CA VAL A 177 -19.29 -26.43 -8.04
C VAL A 177 -18.92 -27.82 -8.56
N THR A 178 -17.73 -28.32 -8.29
CA THR A 178 -17.32 -29.68 -8.74
C THR A 178 -18.11 -30.80 -8.04
N LYS A 179 -18.47 -30.62 -6.75
CA LYS A 179 -19.31 -31.58 -6.01
C LYS A 179 -20.76 -31.62 -6.50
N THR A 180 -21.31 -30.48 -6.93
CA THR A 180 -22.68 -30.43 -7.45
C THR A 180 -22.78 -30.98 -8.88
N ALA A 181 -21.73 -30.84 -9.69
CA ALA A 181 -21.67 -31.46 -11.02
C ALA A 181 -21.54 -33.01 -10.96
N GLY A 182 -20.88 -33.55 -9.94
CA GLY A 182 -20.71 -35.00 -9.76
C GLY A 182 -21.96 -35.75 -9.26
N ALA A 183 -22.96 -35.05 -8.73
CA ALA A 183 -24.20 -35.67 -8.23
C ALA A 183 -25.26 -35.91 -9.32
N GLY A 184 -25.04 -35.43 -10.55
CA GLY A 184 -26.00 -35.53 -11.66
C GLY A 184 -25.89 -36.79 -12.54
N GLN A 185 -24.93 -37.70 -12.30
CA GLN A 185 -24.71 -38.87 -13.16
C GLN A 185 -25.24 -40.20 -12.60
N GLY A 186 -26.15 -40.16 -11.61
CA GLY A 186 -26.61 -41.34 -10.88
C GLY A 186 -28.09 -41.70 -11.00
N LEU A 187 -28.79 -41.31 -12.08
CA LEU A 187 -30.19 -41.69 -12.29
C LEU A 187 -30.45 -42.08 -13.76
N ASP A 188 -29.85 -43.18 -14.24
CA ASP A 188 -30.29 -43.82 -15.48
C ASP A 188 -30.10 -45.35 -15.50
N GLU A 189 -30.25 -46.01 -14.34
CA GLU A 189 -30.38 -47.48 -14.26
C GLU A 189 -31.63 -47.86 -13.45
N CYS A 190 -32.82 -47.62 -14.02
CA CYS A 190 -34.03 -48.31 -13.57
C CYS A 190 -35.12 -48.26 -14.64
N ARG A 191 -34.84 -48.83 -15.81
CA ARG A 191 -35.92 -49.21 -16.73
C ARG A 191 -35.53 -50.40 -17.58
N MET A 192 -36.19 -51.53 -17.30
CA MET A 192 -36.62 -52.60 -18.20
C MET A 192 -36.34 -53.98 -17.61
N CYS A 193 -37.38 -54.57 -17.00
CA CYS A 193 -37.69 -56.01 -17.05
C CYS A 193 -39.13 -56.18 -16.55
N ALA A 194 -40.08 -55.90 -17.43
CA ALA A 194 -41.44 -56.46 -17.38
C ALA A 194 -41.84 -56.75 -18.83
N GLU A 195 -42.54 -57.88 -19.03
CA GLU A 195 -43.07 -58.43 -20.29
C GLU A 195 -42.19 -59.47 -21.00
N SER A 196 -42.33 -60.74 -20.60
CA SER A 196 -43.02 -61.80 -21.38
C SER A 196 -43.00 -63.13 -20.62
#